data_AF-A0A7C5BP68-F1
#
_entry.id   AF-A0A7C5BP68-F1
#
_cell.length_a   1.000
_cell.length_b   1.000
_cell.length_c   1.000
_cell.angle_alpha   90.00
_cell.angle_beta   90.00
_cell.angle_gamma   90.00
#
_symmetry.space_group_name_H-M   'P 1'
#
loop_
_entity.id
_entity.type
_entity.pdbx_description
1 polymer ?
#
loop_
_entity_poly.entity_id
_entity_poly.type
_entity_poly.pdbx_seq_one_letter_code
_entity_poly.pdbx_strand_id
1 'polypeptide(L)'
;MGGLIVFNDQSTNFSHSVAHGLWSASVPLLLMQFFYQLFKPAGVVCNLFNWNEQRVQLIYRQLKWLRFIIIPGIFTIGTLVENASSKHSDSLGRISLIIIMMALLYALHSFSHPKKGLAKDFYQIEPDNWISRLRYIWYGILVSTPLLIIGFAIAGYYQSALELENKLIILLRLIFFSVLFHEIVMRGMILANRQLALQNARQKRKQHEQAEAKDNNISTNINPEEELILDIPKINEQNRKLLSATIIAILLVGSWLTLHDILPAFSIFNKVVLWQHMTLIDGKETLQAITLVNVFFSMIYLALMLVFTNNFSGLIDLLFVGRHSMTAGGRYALVQLTRYIVIAISFIAIANELGGSWSQVQWLVAALSVGLGFGLQEIFANMVSGIILLFERPIRVGDTVTIGDVSGKVCRIQMRATTITDWDQKELVVPNKTFITEKLVNWTLTDTITRMV
;
A
#
# COMPACT_ATOMS: atom_id res chain seq x y z
N MET A 1 -37.16 5.87 5.10
CA MET A 1 -38.37 5.07 4.82
C MET A 1 -38.10 3.56 4.98
N GLY A 2 -37.29 2.91 4.14
CA GLY A 2 -37.02 1.46 4.25
C GLY A 2 -36.52 1.00 5.64
N GLY A 3 -35.48 1.63 6.19
CA GLY A 3 -34.97 1.28 7.52
C GLY A 3 -36.01 1.43 8.65
N LEU A 4 -36.89 2.43 8.58
CA LEU A 4 -37.94 2.64 9.61
C LEU A 4 -39.01 1.53 9.59
N ILE A 5 -39.21 0.85 8.46
CA ILE A 5 -40.16 -0.26 8.31
C ILE A 5 -39.49 -1.59 8.69
N VAL A 6 -38.19 -1.76 8.40
CA VAL A 6 -37.42 -2.96 8.78
C VAL A 6 -37.32 -3.12 10.31
N PHE A 7 -37.19 -2.02 11.06
CA PHE A 7 -37.12 -2.06 12.54
C PHE A 7 -38.48 -2.09 13.24
N ASN A 8 -39.59 -2.19 12.50
CA ASN A 8 -40.93 -2.21 13.07
C ASN A 8 -41.54 -3.62 12.99
N ASP A 9 -41.54 -4.35 14.12
CA ASP A 9 -42.03 -5.74 14.24
C ASP A 9 -43.53 -5.93 13.93
N GLN A 10 -44.30 -4.85 13.76
CA GLN A 10 -45.75 -4.92 13.47
C GLN A 10 -46.09 -4.85 11.97
N SER A 11 -45.12 -4.82 11.07
CA SER A 11 -45.38 -4.66 9.64
C SER A 11 -45.58 -6.00 8.91
N THR A 12 -46.43 -6.03 7.87
CA THR A 12 -46.70 -7.27 7.12
C THR A 12 -45.44 -7.81 6.43
N ASN A 13 -45.33 -9.13 6.23
CA ASN A 13 -44.18 -9.77 5.55
C ASN A 13 -43.85 -9.15 4.18
N PHE A 14 -44.88 -8.68 3.45
CA PHE A 14 -44.71 -7.96 2.18
C PHE A 14 -44.06 -6.59 2.40
N SER A 15 -44.50 -5.83 3.40
CA SER A 15 -43.92 -4.53 3.76
C SER A 15 -42.45 -4.64 4.17
N HIS A 16 -42.09 -5.66 4.95
CA HIS A 16 -40.69 -5.96 5.29
C HIS A 16 -39.85 -6.27 4.05
N SER A 17 -40.34 -7.16 3.18
CA SER A 17 -39.66 -7.52 1.93
C SER A 17 -39.40 -6.30 1.04
N VAL A 18 -40.41 -5.44 0.85
CA VAL A 18 -40.27 -4.20 0.07
C VAL A 18 -39.29 -3.23 0.74
N ALA A 19 -39.32 -3.14 2.07
CA ALA A 19 -38.40 -2.30 2.82
C ALA A 19 -36.94 -2.76 2.72
N HIS A 20 -36.69 -4.08 2.74
CA HIS A 20 -35.37 -4.67 2.52
C HIS A 20 -34.88 -4.49 1.08
N GLY A 21 -35.76 -4.62 0.08
CA GLY A 21 -35.47 -4.25 -1.30
C GLY A 21 -35.06 -2.79 -1.46
N LEU A 22 -35.78 -1.85 -0.81
CA LEU A 22 -35.41 -0.43 -0.81
C LEU A 22 -34.08 -0.17 -0.10
N TRP A 23 -33.82 -0.86 1.01
CA TRP A 23 -32.58 -0.73 1.76
C TRP A 23 -31.37 -1.23 0.96
N SER A 24 -31.44 -2.43 0.40
CA SER A 24 -30.38 -3.04 -0.41
C SER A 24 -30.08 -2.24 -1.68
N ALA A 25 -31.09 -1.61 -2.31
CA ALA A 25 -30.91 -0.76 -3.49
C ALA A 25 -30.35 0.65 -3.17
N SER A 26 -30.43 1.12 -1.92
CA SER A 26 -30.09 2.50 -1.55
C SER A 26 -28.61 2.87 -1.74
N VAL A 27 -27.69 2.05 -1.21
CA VAL A 27 -26.23 2.28 -1.33
C VAL A 27 -25.76 2.15 -2.78
N PRO A 28 -26.13 1.10 -3.55
CA PRO A 28 -25.85 1.03 -4.97
C PRO A 28 -26.39 2.22 -5.77
N LEU A 29 -27.60 2.70 -5.46
CA LEU A 29 -28.20 3.86 -6.11
C LEU A 29 -27.41 5.13 -5.84
N LEU A 30 -27.05 5.40 -4.58
CA LEU A 30 -26.24 6.56 -4.19
C LEU A 30 -24.90 6.53 -4.93
N LEU A 31 -24.20 5.40 -4.90
CA LEU A 31 -22.92 5.24 -5.59
C LEU A 31 -23.05 5.42 -7.10
N MET A 32 -24.05 4.80 -7.73
CA MET A 32 -24.30 4.96 -9.17
C MET A 32 -24.64 6.41 -9.53
N GLN A 33 -25.42 7.10 -8.71
CA GLN A 33 -25.77 8.50 -8.94
C GLN A 33 -24.56 9.43 -8.76
N PHE A 34 -23.72 9.17 -7.75
CA PHE A 34 -22.46 9.86 -7.55
C PHE A 34 -21.56 9.72 -8.78
N PHE A 35 -21.36 8.49 -9.29
CA PHE A 35 -20.54 8.27 -10.48
C PHE A 35 -21.16 8.85 -11.75
N TYR A 36 -22.49 8.74 -11.92
CA TYR A 36 -23.19 9.34 -13.05
C TYR A 36 -22.99 10.86 -13.11
N GLN A 37 -23.04 11.54 -11.96
CA GLN A 37 -22.80 12.98 -11.88
C GLN A 37 -21.33 13.32 -12.10
N LEU A 38 -20.41 12.50 -11.59
CA LEU A 38 -18.97 12.67 -11.71
C LEU A 38 -18.51 12.63 -13.18
N PHE A 39 -19.06 11.70 -13.98
CA PHE A 39 -18.74 11.52 -15.40
C PHE A 39 -19.66 12.26 -16.37
N LYS A 40 -20.47 13.22 -15.90
CA LYS A 40 -21.29 14.03 -16.81
C LYS A 40 -20.38 14.74 -17.85
N PRO A 41 -20.74 14.78 -19.15
CA PRO A 41 -19.98 15.53 -20.14
C PRO A 41 -19.80 17.00 -19.71
N ALA A 42 -18.60 17.55 -19.87
CA ALA A 42 -18.19 18.87 -19.34
C ALA A 42 -18.32 19.03 -17.79
N GLY A 43 -18.40 17.91 -17.06
CA GLY A 43 -18.49 17.88 -15.60
C GLY A 43 -17.12 17.91 -14.91
N VAL A 44 -17.13 17.51 -13.63
CA VAL A 44 -15.96 17.56 -12.74
C VAL A 44 -14.78 16.81 -13.33
N VAL A 45 -14.98 15.64 -13.94
CA VAL A 45 -13.85 14.82 -14.43
C VAL A 45 -13.13 15.43 -15.64
N CYS A 46 -13.86 16.09 -16.54
CA CYS A 46 -13.25 16.77 -17.69
C CYS A 46 -12.47 18.02 -17.22
N ASN A 47 -13.09 18.84 -16.35
CA ASN A 47 -12.52 20.13 -15.96
C ASN A 47 -11.45 20.02 -14.86
N LEU A 48 -11.63 19.11 -13.91
CA LEU A 48 -10.73 18.93 -12.77
C LEU A 48 -9.60 17.93 -13.06
N PHE A 49 -9.86 16.85 -13.80
CA PHE A 49 -8.86 15.80 -14.03
C PHE A 49 -8.29 15.79 -15.46
N ASN A 50 -8.74 16.67 -16.36
CA ASN A 50 -8.31 16.73 -17.77
C ASN A 50 -8.42 15.38 -18.50
N TRP A 51 -9.39 14.54 -18.13
CA TRP A 51 -9.63 13.30 -18.86
C TRP A 51 -10.13 13.61 -20.27
N ASN A 52 -9.78 12.75 -21.23
CA ASN A 52 -10.24 12.90 -22.62
C ASN A 52 -11.77 12.83 -22.65
N GLU A 53 -12.43 13.79 -23.30
CA GLU A 53 -13.88 13.85 -23.43
C GLU A 53 -14.47 12.56 -24.02
N GLN A 54 -13.76 11.93 -24.97
CA GLN A 54 -14.16 10.65 -25.55
C GLN A 54 -14.22 9.54 -24.49
N ARG A 55 -13.29 9.51 -23.53
CA ARG A 55 -13.25 8.54 -22.43
C ARG A 55 -14.43 8.75 -21.48
N VAL A 56 -14.68 10.00 -21.10
CA VAL A 56 -15.77 10.36 -20.19
C VAL A 56 -17.14 10.05 -20.81
N GLN A 57 -17.34 10.32 -22.11
CA GLN A 57 -18.59 10.00 -22.80
C GLN A 57 -18.89 8.49 -22.86
N LEU A 58 -17.86 7.65 -23.09
CA LEU A 58 -18.03 6.19 -23.10
C LEU A 58 -18.46 5.66 -21.73
N ILE A 59 -17.79 6.11 -20.65
CA ILE A 59 -18.15 5.76 -19.26
C ILE A 59 -19.57 6.22 -18.94
N TYR A 60 -19.87 7.49 -19.23
CA TYR A 60 -21.17 8.08 -18.98
C TYR A 60 -22.31 7.31 -19.66
N ARG A 61 -22.14 6.93 -20.93
CA ARG A 61 -23.13 6.14 -21.67
C ARG A 61 -23.38 4.77 -21.03
N GLN A 62 -22.32 4.10 -20.58
CA GLN A 62 -22.44 2.82 -19.88
C GLN A 62 -23.16 2.98 -18.55
N LEU A 63 -22.76 3.93 -17.70
CA LEU A 63 -23.40 4.18 -16.40
C LEU A 63 -24.87 4.57 -16.55
N LYS A 64 -25.21 5.38 -17.55
CA LYS A 64 -26.58 5.85 -17.78
C LYS A 64 -27.54 4.68 -17.97
N TRP A 65 -27.21 3.73 -18.84
CA TRP A 65 -28.08 2.58 -19.11
C TRP A 65 -28.00 1.54 -17.99
N LEU A 66 -26.80 1.28 -17.46
CA LEU A 66 -26.56 0.29 -16.41
C LEU A 66 -27.32 0.61 -15.12
N ARG A 67 -27.53 1.89 -14.78
CA ARG A 67 -28.40 2.30 -13.66
C ARG A 67 -29.84 1.78 -13.79
N PHE A 68 -30.41 1.80 -14.99
CA PHE A 68 -31.79 1.36 -15.22
C PHE A 68 -31.96 -0.16 -15.14
N ILE A 69 -30.87 -0.93 -15.13
CA ILE A 69 -30.90 -2.38 -15.03
C ILE A 69 -30.49 -2.84 -13.63
N ILE A 70 -29.36 -2.33 -13.11
CA ILE A 70 -28.83 -2.79 -11.83
C ILE A 70 -29.74 -2.38 -10.66
N ILE A 71 -30.29 -1.17 -10.66
CA ILE A 71 -31.09 -0.70 -9.52
C ILE A 71 -32.41 -1.46 -9.37
N PRO A 72 -33.23 -1.63 -10.43
CA PRO A 72 -34.41 -2.49 -10.34
C PRO A 72 -34.03 -3.96 -10.05
N GLY A 73 -32.92 -4.43 -10.62
CA GLY A 73 -32.42 -5.78 -10.39
C GLY A 73 -32.12 -6.04 -8.91
N ILE A 74 -31.30 -5.20 -8.27
CA ILE A 74 -30.97 -5.31 -6.84
C ILE A 74 -32.24 -5.17 -5.98
N PHE A 75 -33.13 -4.25 -6.33
CA PHE A 75 -34.41 -4.09 -5.62
C PHE A 75 -35.21 -5.40 -5.65
N THR A 76 -35.42 -5.99 -6.83
CA THR A 76 -36.15 -7.25 -6.96
C THR A 76 -35.50 -8.38 -6.17
N ILE A 77 -34.18 -8.57 -6.29
CA ILE A 77 -33.43 -9.56 -5.50
C ILE A 77 -33.63 -9.32 -4.00
N GLY A 78 -33.45 -8.08 -3.52
CA GLY A 78 -33.61 -7.72 -2.12
C GLY A 78 -35.02 -7.95 -1.58
N THR A 79 -36.06 -7.77 -2.40
CA THR A 79 -37.44 -8.10 -2.01
C THR A 79 -37.76 -9.59 -2.00
N LEU A 80 -37.08 -10.39 -2.83
CA LEU A 80 -37.37 -11.82 -3.02
C LEU A 80 -36.60 -12.72 -2.04
N VAL A 81 -35.46 -12.26 -1.51
CA VAL A 81 -34.62 -13.02 -0.57
C VAL A 81 -35.30 -13.24 0.78
N GLU A 82 -36.08 -12.27 1.28
CA GLU A 82 -36.73 -12.36 2.60
C GLU A 82 -38.04 -13.20 2.56
N ASN A 83 -38.67 -13.28 1.39
CA ASN A 83 -39.93 -13.99 1.16
C ASN A 83 -39.70 -15.46 0.74
N ALA A 84 -38.77 -16.14 1.42
CA ALA A 84 -38.30 -17.52 1.14
C ALA A 84 -39.38 -18.61 1.24
N SER A 85 -40.63 -18.26 1.55
CA SER A 85 -41.78 -19.16 1.67
C SER A 85 -42.56 -19.37 0.37
N SER A 86 -42.28 -18.62 -0.70
CA SER A 86 -42.92 -18.82 -2.00
C SER A 86 -42.10 -19.75 -2.90
N LYS A 87 -42.73 -20.76 -3.50
CA LYS A 87 -42.10 -21.73 -4.43
C LYS A 87 -41.40 -21.10 -5.66
N HIS A 88 -41.53 -19.79 -5.88
CA HIS A 88 -41.07 -19.07 -7.07
C HIS A 88 -40.16 -17.86 -6.74
N SER A 89 -39.85 -17.58 -5.47
CA SER A 89 -38.95 -16.47 -5.13
C SER A 89 -37.54 -16.68 -5.71
N ASP A 90 -37.06 -17.91 -5.65
CA ASP A 90 -35.75 -18.30 -6.15
C ASP A 90 -35.63 -18.18 -7.68
N SER A 91 -36.68 -18.47 -8.44
CA SER A 91 -36.63 -18.43 -9.90
C SER A 91 -36.63 -17.00 -10.43
N LEU A 92 -37.46 -16.13 -9.86
CA LEU A 92 -37.50 -14.70 -10.20
C LEU A 92 -36.20 -13.98 -9.80
N GLY A 93 -35.66 -14.29 -8.61
CA GLY A 93 -34.38 -13.75 -8.16
C GLY A 93 -33.21 -14.14 -9.06
N ARG A 94 -33.15 -15.41 -9.50
CA ARG A 94 -32.14 -15.90 -10.45
C ARG A 94 -32.19 -15.18 -11.78
N ILE A 95 -33.38 -14.98 -12.35
CA ILE A 95 -33.54 -14.25 -13.62
C ILE A 95 -33.02 -12.82 -13.46
N SER A 96 -33.36 -12.15 -12.37
CA SER A 96 -32.88 -10.80 -12.07
C SER A 96 -31.36 -10.74 -11.97
N LEU A 97 -30.74 -11.67 -11.22
CA LEU A 97 -29.29 -11.79 -11.10
C LEU A 97 -28.63 -12.01 -12.48
N ILE A 98 -29.18 -12.91 -13.30
CA ILE A 98 -28.64 -13.18 -14.64
C ILE A 98 -28.70 -11.93 -15.53
N ILE A 99 -29.80 -11.16 -15.47
CA ILE A 99 -29.93 -9.88 -16.19
C ILE A 99 -28.87 -8.87 -15.73
N ILE A 100 -28.68 -8.71 -14.41
CA ILE A 100 -27.65 -7.83 -13.85
C ILE A 100 -26.26 -8.25 -14.31
N MET A 101 -25.95 -9.55 -14.23
CA MET A 101 -24.65 -10.10 -14.63
C MET A 101 -24.38 -9.99 -16.13
N MET A 102 -25.40 -10.15 -16.99
CA MET A 102 -25.26 -9.90 -18.44
C MET A 102 -24.98 -8.42 -18.74
N ALA A 103 -25.67 -7.50 -18.05
CA ALA A 103 -25.42 -6.06 -18.20
C ALA A 103 -24.02 -5.68 -17.71
N LEU A 104 -23.57 -6.27 -16.59
CA LEU A 104 -22.25 -6.06 -16.02
C LEU A 104 -21.16 -6.68 -16.92
N LEU A 105 -21.38 -7.87 -17.48
CA LEU A 105 -20.50 -8.51 -18.47
C LEU A 105 -20.28 -7.62 -19.69
N TYR A 106 -21.36 -7.06 -20.25
CA TYR A 106 -21.27 -6.15 -21.39
C TYR A 106 -20.50 -4.87 -21.04
N ALA A 107 -20.77 -4.27 -19.88
CA ALA A 107 -20.06 -3.08 -19.41
C ALA A 107 -18.56 -3.35 -19.19
N LEU A 108 -18.22 -4.44 -18.50
CA LEU A 108 -16.84 -4.84 -18.22
C LEU A 108 -16.08 -5.22 -19.49
N HIS A 109 -16.73 -5.92 -20.43
CA HIS A 109 -16.19 -6.20 -21.75
C HIS A 109 -15.88 -4.89 -22.49
N SER A 110 -16.85 -3.97 -22.57
CA SER A 110 -16.67 -2.70 -23.26
C SER A 110 -15.63 -1.79 -22.58
N PHE A 111 -15.46 -1.87 -21.27
CA PHE A 111 -14.45 -1.12 -20.51
C PHE A 111 -13.04 -1.69 -20.72
N SER A 112 -12.90 -3.01 -20.60
CA SER A 112 -11.61 -3.71 -20.51
C SER A 112 -11.06 -4.19 -21.85
N HIS A 113 -11.81 -4.02 -22.96
CA HIS A 113 -11.39 -4.52 -24.26
C HIS A 113 -10.07 -3.87 -24.73
N PRO A 114 -8.98 -4.64 -24.96
CA PRO A 114 -7.63 -4.08 -25.14
C PRO A 114 -7.43 -3.26 -26.43
N LYS A 115 -8.33 -3.36 -27.42
CA LYS A 115 -8.21 -2.63 -28.70
C LYS A 115 -9.23 -1.49 -28.89
N LYS A 116 -10.33 -1.48 -28.12
CA LYS A 116 -11.47 -0.57 -28.33
C LYS A 116 -12.01 0.07 -27.04
N GLY A 117 -11.59 -0.43 -25.87
CA GLY A 117 -12.05 0.02 -24.57
C GLY A 117 -11.18 1.13 -23.96
N LEU A 118 -11.60 1.59 -22.79
CA LEU A 118 -10.96 2.66 -22.01
C LEU A 118 -9.53 2.31 -21.58
N ALA A 119 -9.22 1.02 -21.48
CA ALA A 119 -7.89 0.54 -21.14
C ALA A 119 -6.86 0.66 -22.28
N LYS A 120 -7.29 0.95 -23.52
CA LYS A 120 -6.39 1.08 -24.69
C LYS A 120 -5.27 2.09 -24.44
N ASP A 121 -5.62 3.26 -23.92
CA ASP A 121 -4.65 4.33 -23.68
C ASP A 121 -3.71 3.98 -22.52
N PHE A 122 -4.21 3.32 -21.47
CA PHE A 122 -3.39 2.84 -20.34
C PHE A 122 -2.33 1.83 -20.79
N TYR A 123 -2.67 0.93 -21.70
CA TYR A 123 -1.71 -0.05 -22.24
C TYR A 123 -0.74 0.54 -23.27
N GLN A 124 -1.02 1.72 -23.81
CA GLN A 124 -0.19 2.37 -24.82
C GLN A 124 0.80 3.38 -24.22
N ILE A 125 0.48 3.97 -23.06
CA ILE A 125 1.32 4.98 -22.40
C ILE A 125 2.59 4.36 -21.79
N GLU A 126 2.50 3.15 -21.20
CA GLU A 126 3.63 2.44 -20.58
C GLU A 126 3.64 0.94 -21.00
N PRO A 127 4.28 0.61 -22.13
CA PRO A 127 4.28 -0.75 -22.69
C PRO A 127 5.08 -1.78 -21.87
N ASP A 128 6.05 -1.33 -21.07
CA ASP A 128 6.93 -2.23 -20.29
C ASP A 128 6.40 -2.65 -18.92
N ASN A 129 5.24 -2.15 -18.51
CA ASN A 129 4.65 -2.52 -17.22
C ASN A 129 4.05 -3.94 -17.27
N TRP A 130 4.24 -4.74 -16.22
CA TRP A 130 3.76 -6.14 -16.14
C TRP A 130 2.25 -6.26 -16.41
N ILE A 131 1.48 -5.28 -15.93
CA ILE A 131 0.03 -5.19 -16.10
C ILE A 131 -0.36 -5.07 -17.59
N SER A 132 0.46 -4.38 -18.40
CA SER A 132 0.27 -4.22 -19.84
C SER A 132 0.61 -5.50 -20.62
N ARG A 133 1.63 -6.24 -20.18
CA ARG A 133 2.01 -7.54 -20.79
C ARG A 133 0.93 -8.60 -20.58
N LEU A 134 0.29 -8.63 -19.40
CA LEU A 134 -0.80 -9.56 -19.08
C LEU A 134 -2.20 -9.04 -19.47
N ARG A 135 -2.32 -8.03 -20.34
CA ARG A 135 -3.62 -7.41 -20.71
C ARG A 135 -4.71 -8.41 -21.12
N TYR A 136 -4.36 -9.48 -21.84
CA TYR A 136 -5.31 -10.49 -22.28
C TYR A 136 -5.78 -11.40 -21.14
N ILE A 137 -4.90 -11.68 -20.17
CA ILE A 137 -5.21 -12.47 -18.98
C ILE A 137 -6.16 -11.68 -18.08
N TRP A 138 -5.86 -10.40 -17.82
CA TRP A 138 -6.74 -9.53 -17.05
C TRP A 138 -8.11 -9.38 -17.70
N TYR A 139 -8.16 -9.13 -19.01
CA TYR A 139 -9.42 -9.10 -19.75
C TYR A 139 -10.19 -10.42 -19.63
N GLY A 140 -9.51 -11.56 -19.76
CA GLY A 140 -10.11 -12.89 -19.59
C GLY A 140 -10.72 -13.07 -18.21
N ILE A 141 -9.98 -12.77 -17.14
CA ILE A 141 -10.45 -12.87 -15.75
C ILE A 141 -11.69 -11.99 -15.54
N LEU A 142 -11.64 -10.74 -15.97
CA LEU A 142 -12.67 -9.72 -15.72
C LEU A 142 -13.98 -10.04 -16.47
N VAL A 143 -13.90 -10.66 -17.66
CA VAL A 143 -15.06 -11.11 -18.43
C VAL A 143 -15.55 -12.49 -17.98
N SER A 144 -14.66 -13.37 -17.54
CA SER A 144 -15.04 -14.71 -17.06
C SER A 144 -15.78 -14.68 -15.72
N THR A 145 -15.53 -13.68 -14.88
CA THR A 145 -16.08 -13.61 -13.53
C THR A 145 -17.61 -13.48 -13.51
N PRO A 146 -18.25 -12.55 -14.26
CA PRO A 146 -19.71 -12.53 -14.37
C PRO A 146 -20.28 -13.80 -15.04
N LEU A 147 -19.55 -14.39 -15.99
CA LEU A 147 -19.98 -15.62 -16.66
C LEU A 147 -20.02 -16.81 -15.70
N LEU A 148 -19.03 -16.92 -14.82
CA LEU A 148 -18.99 -17.93 -13.76
C LEU A 148 -20.18 -17.75 -12.81
N ILE A 149 -20.47 -16.52 -12.38
CA ILE A 149 -21.61 -16.22 -11.49
C ILE A 149 -22.94 -16.64 -12.15
N ILE A 150 -23.13 -16.33 -13.43
CA ILE A 150 -24.29 -16.79 -14.21
C ILE A 150 -24.35 -18.33 -14.21
N GLY A 151 -23.21 -19.00 -14.40
CA GLY A 151 -23.11 -20.46 -14.34
C GLY A 151 -23.57 -21.03 -13.00
N PHE A 152 -23.15 -20.44 -11.87
CA PHE A 152 -23.63 -20.83 -10.53
C PHE A 152 -25.14 -20.64 -10.38
N ALA A 153 -25.69 -19.53 -10.87
CA ALA A 153 -27.13 -19.27 -10.81
C ALA A 153 -27.95 -20.29 -11.62
N ILE A 154 -27.47 -20.67 -12.81
CA ILE A 154 -28.13 -21.68 -13.68
C ILE A 154 -28.00 -23.08 -13.08
N ALA A 155 -26.85 -23.43 -12.51
CA ALA A 155 -26.59 -24.73 -11.88
C ALA A 155 -27.39 -24.96 -10.58
N GLY A 156 -28.11 -23.94 -10.10
CA GLY A 156 -28.97 -24.03 -8.92
C GLY A 156 -28.34 -23.51 -7.63
N TYR A 157 -27.08 -23.08 -7.67
CA TYR A 157 -26.36 -22.50 -6.53
C TYR A 157 -26.64 -20.99 -6.40
N TYR A 158 -27.92 -20.61 -6.29
CA TYR A 158 -28.35 -19.21 -6.30
C TYR A 158 -27.77 -18.38 -5.15
N GLN A 159 -27.74 -18.93 -3.93
CA GLN A 159 -27.16 -18.24 -2.76
C GLN A 159 -25.66 -17.98 -2.94
N SER A 160 -24.91 -18.96 -3.45
CA SER A 160 -23.49 -18.79 -3.77
C SER A 160 -23.29 -17.75 -4.88
N ALA A 161 -24.17 -17.72 -5.89
CA ALA A 161 -24.12 -16.70 -6.94
C ALA A 161 -24.34 -15.28 -6.39
N LEU A 162 -25.28 -15.08 -5.47
CA LEU A 162 -25.50 -13.80 -4.79
C LEU A 162 -24.30 -13.36 -3.95
N GLU A 163 -23.66 -14.30 -3.27
CA GLU A 163 -22.46 -14.00 -2.48
C GLU A 163 -21.29 -13.58 -3.38
N LEU A 164 -21.03 -14.32 -4.46
CA LEU A 164 -20.01 -13.95 -5.45
C LEU A 164 -20.32 -12.63 -6.14
N GLU A 165 -21.59 -12.36 -6.46
CA GLU A 165 -22.04 -11.06 -7.00
C GLU A 165 -21.66 -9.93 -6.05
N ASN A 166 -22.04 -10.03 -4.78
CA ASN A 166 -21.78 -8.97 -3.80
C ASN A 166 -20.27 -8.70 -3.68
N LYS A 167 -19.45 -9.75 -3.70
CA LYS A 167 -17.99 -9.66 -3.60
C LYS A 167 -17.38 -9.03 -4.86
N LEU A 168 -17.86 -9.39 -6.06
CA LEU A 168 -17.49 -8.73 -7.31
C LEU A 168 -17.81 -7.23 -7.26
N ILE A 169 -18.99 -6.86 -6.77
CA ILE A 169 -19.40 -5.46 -6.64
C ILE A 169 -18.48 -4.70 -5.67
N ILE A 170 -18.12 -5.30 -4.52
CA ILE A 170 -17.22 -4.67 -3.54
C ILE A 170 -15.82 -4.47 -4.16
N LEU A 171 -15.28 -5.46 -4.88
CA LEU A 171 -13.98 -5.34 -5.56
C LEU A 171 -13.99 -4.25 -6.62
N LEU A 172 -15.04 -4.19 -7.45
CA LEU A 172 -15.18 -3.14 -8.46
C LEU A 172 -15.24 -1.74 -7.82
N ARG A 173 -15.96 -1.60 -6.69
CA ARG A 173 -16.00 -0.35 -5.92
C ARG A 173 -14.62 0.00 -5.36
N LEU A 174 -13.90 -0.95 -4.78
CA LEU A 174 -12.57 -0.76 -4.23
C LEU A 174 -11.59 -0.27 -5.30
N ILE A 175 -11.56 -0.93 -6.46
CA ILE A 175 -10.74 -0.53 -7.61
C ILE A 175 -11.08 0.89 -8.02
N PHE A 176 -12.37 1.18 -8.19
CA PHE A 176 -12.82 2.48 -8.66
C PHE A 176 -12.48 3.63 -7.68
N PHE A 177 -12.75 3.45 -6.38
CA PHE A 177 -12.41 4.45 -5.37
C PHE A 177 -10.91 4.66 -5.24
N SER A 178 -10.12 3.60 -5.40
CA SER A 178 -8.66 3.70 -5.39
C SER A 178 -8.13 4.50 -6.58
N VAL A 179 -8.70 4.31 -7.78
CA VAL A 179 -8.38 5.12 -8.97
C VAL A 179 -8.83 6.58 -8.79
N LEU A 180 -9.99 6.84 -8.21
CA LEU A 180 -10.39 8.22 -7.91
C LEU A 180 -9.45 8.89 -6.91
N PHE A 181 -9.09 8.18 -5.85
CA PHE A 181 -8.15 8.67 -4.85
C PHE A 181 -6.79 9.01 -5.52
N HIS A 182 -6.32 8.15 -6.42
CA HIS A 182 -5.14 8.42 -7.24
C HIS A 182 -5.25 9.77 -7.96
N GLU A 183 -6.31 9.97 -8.74
CA GLU A 183 -6.49 11.16 -9.56
C GLU A 183 -6.64 12.43 -8.71
N ILE A 184 -7.32 12.35 -7.57
CA ILE A 184 -7.49 13.46 -6.62
C ILE A 184 -6.14 13.89 -6.06
N VAL A 185 -5.35 12.95 -5.56
CA VAL A 185 -4.04 13.29 -4.96
C VAL A 185 -3.08 13.76 -6.04
N MET A 186 -3.05 13.13 -7.22
CA MET A 186 -2.27 13.62 -8.37
C MET A 186 -2.60 15.06 -8.72
N ARG A 187 -3.88 15.41 -8.81
CA ARG A 187 -4.30 16.78 -9.12
C ARG A 187 -3.96 17.74 -7.97
N GLY A 188 -4.14 17.32 -6.73
CA GLY A 188 -3.74 18.08 -5.54
C GLY A 188 -2.25 18.43 -5.57
N MET A 189 -1.39 17.47 -5.93
CA MET A 189 0.05 17.69 -6.07
C MET A 189 0.39 18.65 -7.21
N ILE A 190 -0.26 18.54 -8.37
CA ILE A 190 -0.07 19.48 -9.49
C ILE A 190 -0.45 20.91 -9.08
N LEU A 191 -1.54 21.07 -8.33
CA LEU A 191 -1.98 22.37 -7.82
C LEU A 191 -1.02 22.93 -6.77
N ALA A 192 -0.56 22.10 -5.83
CA ALA A 192 0.43 22.50 -4.82
C ALA A 192 1.75 22.94 -5.47
N ASN A 193 2.23 22.20 -6.47
CA ASN A 193 3.43 22.57 -7.23
C ASN A 193 3.27 23.91 -7.96
N ARG A 194 2.10 24.16 -8.58
CA ARG A 194 1.81 25.46 -9.20
C ARG A 194 1.81 26.60 -8.18
N GLN A 195 1.26 26.38 -6.99
CA GLN A 195 1.25 27.39 -5.93
C GLN A 195 2.67 27.70 -5.41
N LEU A 196 3.49 26.67 -5.19
CA LEU A 196 4.90 26.84 -4.80
C LEU A 196 5.69 27.61 -5.87
N ALA A 197 5.50 27.28 -7.14
CA ALA A 197 6.13 28.00 -8.25
C ALA A 197 5.74 29.49 -8.26
N LEU A 198 4.47 29.82 -8.02
CA LEU A 198 3.99 31.20 -7.92
C LEU A 198 4.56 31.93 -6.69
N GLN A 199 4.68 31.26 -5.55
CA GLN A 199 5.29 31.84 -4.35
C GLN A 199 6.78 32.15 -4.56
N ASN A 200 7.52 31.23 -5.17
CA ASN A 200 8.93 31.42 -5.53
C ASN A 200 9.09 32.58 -6.53
N ALA A 201 8.23 32.68 -7.55
CA ALA A 201 8.26 33.80 -8.50
C ALA A 201 7.99 35.16 -7.83
N ARG A 202 7.07 35.22 -6.85
CA ARG A 202 6.81 36.43 -6.06
C ARG A 202 7.97 36.80 -5.15
N GLN A 203 8.63 35.81 -4.52
CA GLN A 203 9.84 36.06 -3.73
C GLN A 203 10.98 36.61 -4.59
N LYS A 204 11.19 36.06 -5.80
CA LYS A 204 12.16 36.61 -6.77
C LYS A 204 11.88 38.07 -7.11
N ARG A 205 10.61 38.42 -7.40
CA ARG A 205 10.24 39.83 -7.67
C ARG A 205 10.53 40.75 -6.49
N LYS A 206 10.19 40.33 -5.26
CA LYS A 206 10.51 41.10 -4.05
C LYS A 206 12.01 41.23 -3.80
N GLN A 207 12.79 40.19 -4.08
CA GLN A 207 14.25 40.25 -3.98
C GLN A 207 14.85 41.19 -5.04
N HIS A 208 14.34 41.18 -6.26
CA HIS A 208 14.72 42.14 -7.31
C HIS A 208 14.33 43.58 -6.94
N GLU A 209 13.10 43.83 -6.48
CA GLU A 209 12.67 45.16 -6.02
C GLU A 209 13.49 45.65 -4.81
N GLN A 210 13.87 44.76 -3.89
CA GLN A 210 14.74 45.09 -2.75
C GLN A 210 16.21 45.28 -3.15
N ALA A 211 16.68 44.56 -4.18
CA ALA A 211 18.00 44.76 -4.75
C ALA A 211 18.06 46.11 -5.47
N GLU A 212 17.11 46.42 -6.35
CA GLU A 212 16.98 47.72 -7.04
C GLU A 212 16.81 48.89 -6.05
N ALA A 213 16.06 48.71 -4.95
CA ALA A 213 15.95 49.73 -3.91
C ALA A 213 17.23 49.92 -3.08
N LYS A 214 18.09 48.89 -2.99
CA LYS A 214 19.42 48.98 -2.35
C LYS A 214 20.51 49.49 -3.31
N ASP A 215 20.33 49.32 -4.62
CA ASP A 215 21.30 49.66 -5.66
C ASP A 215 21.26 51.13 -6.12
N ASN A 216 20.49 51.99 -5.44
CA ASN A 216 20.62 53.44 -5.59
C ASN A 216 21.97 54.00 -5.08
N ASN A 217 22.88 53.14 -4.61
CA ASN A 217 24.29 53.47 -4.44
C ASN A 217 25.16 52.25 -4.79
N ILE A 218 25.96 52.42 -5.85
CA ILE A 218 27.11 51.60 -6.30
C ILE A 218 26.80 50.59 -7.40
N SER A 219 27.16 50.99 -8.61
CA SER A 219 27.42 50.13 -9.76
C SER A 219 28.41 49.01 -9.41
N THR A 220 27.97 47.76 -9.42
CA THR A 220 28.88 46.62 -9.62
C THR A 220 28.18 45.44 -10.30
N ASN A 221 28.79 45.01 -11.42
CA ASN A 221 28.57 43.78 -12.17
C ASN A 221 27.80 42.68 -11.43
N ILE A 222 26.57 42.42 -11.89
CA ILE A 222 25.84 41.19 -11.56
C ILE A 222 25.96 40.27 -12.77
N ASN A 223 26.73 39.20 -12.62
CA ASN A 223 26.77 38.08 -13.57
C ASN A 223 25.50 37.23 -13.32
N PRO A 224 24.50 37.19 -14.20
CA PRO A 224 23.21 36.60 -13.89
C PRO A 224 23.09 35.18 -14.45
N GLU A 225 24.05 34.31 -14.19
CA GLU A 225 23.96 32.90 -14.62
C GLU A 225 24.57 31.98 -13.58
N GLU A 226 23.82 31.73 -12.50
CA GLU A 226 23.85 30.42 -11.85
C GLU A 226 22.44 30.12 -11.34
N GLU A 227 21.67 29.57 -12.27
CA GLU A 227 20.37 28.97 -12.08
C GLU A 227 20.37 28.02 -10.87
N LEU A 228 19.94 28.51 -9.71
CA LEU A 228 19.35 27.64 -8.69
C LEU A 228 17.96 27.22 -9.23
N ILE A 229 17.96 26.33 -10.22
CA ILE A 229 16.82 25.45 -10.51
C ILE A 229 16.72 24.57 -9.28
N LEU A 230 15.95 25.03 -8.30
CA LEU A 230 15.43 24.15 -7.26
C LEU A 230 14.81 22.97 -7.99
N ASP A 231 15.22 21.75 -7.61
CA ASP A 231 14.89 20.42 -8.15
C ASP A 231 13.36 20.10 -8.13
N ILE A 232 12.51 20.97 -8.68
CA ILE A 232 11.05 20.83 -8.75
C ILE A 232 10.60 19.61 -9.58
N PRO A 233 11.32 19.13 -10.62
CA PRO A 233 10.93 17.91 -11.33
C PRO A 233 11.07 16.63 -10.49
N LYS A 234 12.08 16.53 -9.61
CA LYS A 234 12.38 15.29 -8.86
C LYS A 234 11.34 14.97 -7.78
N ILE A 235 10.75 15.99 -7.14
CA ILE A 235 9.67 15.82 -6.16
C ILE A 235 8.43 15.17 -6.82
N ASN A 236 8.19 15.42 -8.11
CA ASN A 236 6.99 14.97 -8.79
C ASN A 236 7.05 13.49 -9.20
N GLU A 237 8.19 12.98 -9.66
CA GLU A 237 8.32 11.56 -10.02
C GLU A 237 8.29 10.64 -8.81
N GLN A 238 8.95 11.06 -7.74
CA GLN A 238 9.01 10.30 -6.50
C GLN A 238 7.62 10.19 -5.86
N ASN A 239 6.90 11.32 -5.75
CA ASN A 239 5.53 11.38 -5.24
C ASN A 239 4.53 10.53 -6.04
N ARG A 240 4.69 10.42 -7.36
CA ARG A 240 3.87 9.54 -8.20
C ARG A 240 4.08 8.06 -7.86
N LYS A 241 5.33 7.65 -7.66
CA LYS A 241 5.64 6.28 -7.20
C LYS A 241 5.03 6.02 -5.82
N LEU A 242 5.06 7.00 -4.90
CA LEU A 242 4.42 6.89 -3.58
C LEU A 242 2.93 6.53 -3.68
N LEU A 243 2.26 7.33 -4.50
CA LEU A 243 0.84 7.26 -4.67
C LEU A 243 0.41 5.91 -5.28
N SER A 244 1.15 5.46 -6.30
CA SER A 244 0.86 4.19 -6.94
C SER A 244 1.00 3.00 -5.98
N ALA A 245 2.00 3.01 -5.10
CA ALA A 245 2.28 1.89 -4.23
C ALA A 245 1.32 1.82 -3.03
N THR A 246 0.93 2.97 -2.47
CA THR A 246 -0.13 3.03 -1.44
C THR A 246 -1.45 2.53 -1.98
N ILE A 247 -1.78 2.84 -3.23
CA ILE A 247 -2.95 2.32 -3.93
C ILE A 247 -2.88 0.81 -4.13
N ILE A 248 -1.74 0.29 -4.59
CA ILE A 248 -1.54 -1.16 -4.73
C ILE A 248 -1.72 -1.86 -3.37
N ALA A 249 -1.16 -1.31 -2.28
CA ALA A 249 -1.32 -1.86 -0.95
C ALA A 249 -2.78 -1.87 -0.49
N ILE A 250 -3.52 -0.78 -0.69
CA ILE A 250 -4.96 -0.70 -0.39
C ILE A 250 -5.75 -1.73 -1.20
N LEU A 251 -5.42 -1.90 -2.49
CA LEU A 251 -6.08 -2.88 -3.34
C LEU A 251 -5.80 -4.32 -2.89
N LEU A 252 -4.55 -4.63 -2.52
CA LEU A 252 -4.16 -5.95 -2.05
C LEU A 252 -4.84 -6.30 -0.72
N VAL A 253 -4.74 -5.41 0.27
CA VAL A 253 -5.34 -5.60 1.60
C VAL A 253 -6.87 -5.64 1.49
N GLY A 254 -7.47 -4.72 0.73
CA GLY A 254 -8.91 -4.70 0.52
C GLY A 254 -9.40 -5.95 -0.20
N SER A 255 -8.70 -6.40 -1.24
CA SER A 255 -9.02 -7.65 -1.93
C SER A 255 -8.91 -8.84 -0.97
N TRP A 256 -7.85 -8.94 -0.17
CA TRP A 256 -7.68 -9.99 0.83
C TRP A 256 -8.83 -10.06 1.83
N LEU A 257 -9.17 -8.92 2.45
CA LEU A 257 -10.27 -8.82 3.42
C LEU A 257 -11.61 -9.24 2.81
N THR A 258 -11.85 -8.94 1.54
CA THR A 258 -13.12 -9.28 0.88
C THR A 258 -13.22 -10.74 0.48
N LEU A 259 -12.13 -11.34 -0.03
CA LEU A 259 -12.11 -12.71 -0.52
C LEU A 259 -12.06 -13.75 0.60
N HIS A 260 -11.58 -13.38 1.79
CA HIS A 260 -11.42 -14.28 2.93
C HIS A 260 -12.70 -15.07 3.27
N ASP A 261 -13.87 -14.43 3.19
CA ASP A 261 -15.14 -15.06 3.59
C ASP A 261 -15.64 -16.13 2.61
N ILE A 262 -15.21 -16.09 1.34
CA ILE A 262 -15.63 -17.07 0.31
C ILE A 262 -14.73 -18.31 0.34
N LEU A 263 -13.59 -18.24 1.03
CA LEU A 263 -12.59 -19.31 1.06
C LEU A 263 -13.16 -20.65 1.56
N PRO A 264 -14.01 -20.70 2.60
CA PRO A 264 -14.64 -21.95 3.04
C PRO A 264 -15.52 -22.62 1.98
N ALA A 265 -16.08 -21.85 1.04
CA ALA A 265 -16.91 -22.38 -0.05
C ALA A 265 -16.09 -23.19 -1.08
N PHE A 266 -14.78 -22.97 -1.16
CA PHE A 266 -13.87 -23.79 -1.96
C PHE A 266 -13.48 -25.12 -1.28
N SER A 267 -14.07 -25.46 -0.14
CA SER A 267 -13.84 -26.72 0.58
C SER A 267 -14.13 -27.99 -0.22
N ILE A 268 -14.82 -27.91 -1.36
CA ILE A 268 -14.92 -29.03 -2.31
C ILE A 268 -13.52 -29.47 -2.79
N PHE A 269 -12.62 -28.52 -3.01
CA PHE A 269 -11.23 -28.80 -3.34
C PHE A 269 -10.41 -29.27 -2.13
N ASN A 270 -10.89 -29.06 -0.89
CA ASN A 270 -10.30 -29.67 0.30
C ASN A 270 -10.46 -31.20 0.32
N LYS A 271 -11.38 -31.75 -0.49
CA LYS A 271 -11.53 -33.21 -0.65
C LYS A 271 -10.37 -33.83 -1.45
N VAL A 272 -9.65 -33.04 -2.24
CA VAL A 272 -8.47 -33.49 -2.97
C VAL A 272 -7.27 -33.32 -2.04
N VAL A 273 -7.03 -34.34 -1.23
CA VAL A 273 -5.87 -34.42 -0.33
C VAL A 273 -4.65 -34.82 -1.15
N LEU A 274 -3.61 -33.98 -1.11
CA LEU A 274 -2.34 -34.24 -1.79
C LEU A 274 -1.40 -35.04 -0.88
N TRP A 275 -1.23 -34.60 0.37
CA TRP A 275 -0.52 -35.35 1.41
C TRP A 275 -1.09 -35.02 2.79
N GLN A 276 -0.74 -35.82 3.79
CA GLN A 276 -1.11 -35.63 5.19
C GLN A 276 0.15 -35.47 6.02
N HIS A 277 0.08 -34.66 7.07
CA HIS A 277 1.15 -34.51 8.03
C HIS A 277 0.59 -34.53 9.45
N MET A 278 1.40 -35.01 10.38
CA MET A 278 1.05 -35.02 11.80
C MET A 278 1.28 -33.62 12.36
N THR A 279 0.21 -32.99 12.83
CA THR A 279 0.29 -31.72 13.55
C THR A 279 -0.07 -31.92 15.00
N LEU A 280 0.68 -31.27 15.88
CA LEU A 280 0.36 -31.23 17.31
C LEU A 280 -0.52 -30.01 17.55
N ILE A 281 -1.84 -30.22 17.66
CA ILE A 281 -2.81 -29.16 18.00
C ILE A 281 -3.31 -29.47 19.40
N ASP A 282 -3.09 -28.57 20.35
CA ASP A 282 -3.51 -28.75 21.76
C ASP A 282 -2.99 -30.05 22.42
N GLY A 283 -1.76 -30.45 22.08
CA GLY A 283 -1.14 -31.67 22.63
C GLY A 283 -1.70 -32.99 22.10
N LYS A 284 -2.61 -32.95 21.10
CA LYS A 284 -3.10 -34.15 20.40
C LYS A 284 -2.53 -34.19 18.98
N GLU A 285 -2.05 -35.36 18.60
CA GLU A 285 -1.64 -35.63 17.22
C GLU A 285 -2.87 -35.71 16.34
N THR A 286 -3.08 -34.69 15.51
CA THR A 286 -4.14 -34.66 14.51
C THR A 286 -3.51 -34.75 13.13
N LEU A 287 -4.07 -35.63 12.30
CA LEU A 287 -3.71 -35.76 10.89
C LEU A 287 -4.33 -34.58 10.13
N GLN A 288 -3.52 -33.58 9.80
CA GLN A 288 -3.96 -32.47 8.98
C GLN A 288 -3.61 -32.76 7.51
N ALA A 289 -4.66 -32.82 6.68
CA ALA A 289 -4.56 -33.02 5.26
C ALA A 289 -4.24 -31.70 4.55
N ILE A 290 -3.26 -31.73 3.65
CA ILE A 290 -2.92 -30.62 2.78
C ILE A 290 -3.55 -30.86 1.43
N THR A 291 -4.25 -29.85 0.97
CA THR A 291 -5.19 -29.96 -0.13
C THR A 291 -4.74 -29.12 -1.31
N LEU A 292 -5.39 -29.31 -2.46
CA LEU A 292 -5.15 -28.49 -3.65
C LEU A 292 -5.32 -26.98 -3.36
N VAL A 293 -6.19 -26.63 -2.42
CA VAL A 293 -6.44 -25.25 -1.98
C VAL A 293 -5.21 -24.64 -1.31
N ASN A 294 -4.53 -25.38 -0.44
CA ASN A 294 -3.30 -24.93 0.21
C ASN A 294 -2.18 -24.67 -0.80
N VAL A 295 -2.07 -25.52 -1.83
CA VAL A 295 -1.09 -25.33 -2.92
C VAL A 295 -1.44 -24.08 -3.75
N PHE A 296 -2.72 -23.86 -4.03
CA PHE A 296 -3.17 -22.66 -4.72
C PHE A 296 -2.83 -21.38 -3.93
N PHE A 297 -3.05 -21.38 -2.61
CA PHE A 297 -2.66 -20.25 -1.75
C PHE A 297 -1.15 -20.06 -1.69
N SER A 298 -0.40 -21.15 -1.60
CA SER A 298 1.07 -21.12 -1.67
C SER A 298 1.55 -20.42 -2.95
N MET A 299 0.89 -20.70 -4.08
CA MET A 299 1.18 -20.05 -5.36
C MET A 299 0.79 -18.56 -5.37
N ILE A 300 -0.33 -18.19 -4.75
CA ILE A 300 -0.73 -16.79 -4.57
C ILE A 300 0.28 -16.03 -3.70
N TYR A 301 0.68 -16.58 -2.56
CA TYR A 301 1.67 -15.98 -1.68
C TYR A 301 3.02 -15.82 -2.38
N LEU A 302 3.44 -16.81 -3.17
CA LEU A 302 4.64 -16.72 -3.98
C LEU A 302 4.53 -15.63 -5.07
N ALA A 303 3.41 -15.55 -5.77
CA ALA A 303 3.16 -14.48 -6.75
C ALA A 303 3.19 -13.10 -6.08
N LEU A 304 2.53 -12.96 -4.93
CA LEU A 304 2.50 -11.72 -4.14
C LEU A 304 3.90 -11.33 -3.67
N MET A 305 4.68 -12.29 -3.15
CA MET A 305 6.06 -12.12 -2.74
C MET A 305 6.93 -11.62 -3.89
N LEU A 306 6.83 -12.21 -5.08
CA LEU A 306 7.58 -11.80 -6.27
C LEU A 306 7.20 -10.37 -6.69
N VAL A 307 5.91 -10.06 -6.73
CA VAL A 307 5.41 -8.71 -7.04
C VAL A 307 5.91 -7.71 -6.00
N PHE A 308 5.82 -8.01 -4.72
CA PHE A 308 6.24 -7.11 -3.66
C PHE A 308 7.75 -6.88 -3.70
N THR A 309 8.54 -7.95 -3.77
CA THR A 309 10.01 -7.91 -3.79
C THR A 309 10.56 -7.15 -4.99
N ASN A 310 9.97 -7.34 -6.18
CA ASN A 310 10.43 -6.66 -7.40
C ASN A 310 10.04 -5.17 -7.42
N ASN A 311 8.93 -4.81 -6.79
CA ASN A 311 8.47 -3.41 -6.71
C ASN A 311 8.94 -2.70 -5.42
N PHE A 312 9.64 -3.40 -4.53
CA PHE A 312 9.97 -2.94 -3.18
C PHE A 312 10.92 -1.75 -3.14
N SER A 313 11.85 -1.65 -4.10
CA SER A 313 12.74 -0.48 -4.20
C SER A 313 11.93 0.82 -4.30
N GLY A 314 10.79 0.79 -5.01
CA GLY A 314 9.88 1.93 -5.08
C GLY A 314 9.15 2.25 -3.77
N LEU A 315 9.01 1.27 -2.86
CA LEU A 315 8.36 1.41 -1.55
C LEU A 315 9.27 2.00 -0.45
N ILE A 316 10.57 1.72 -0.48
CA ILE A 316 11.54 2.35 0.44
C ILE A 316 11.88 3.77 0.00
N ASP A 317 11.99 3.95 -1.31
CA ASP A 317 11.93 5.27 -1.93
C ASP A 317 10.60 5.95 -1.67
N LEU A 318 9.65 5.29 -1.00
CA LEU A 318 8.38 5.87 -0.59
C LEU A 318 8.28 6.24 0.88
N LEU A 319 8.85 5.45 1.76
CA LEU A 319 8.79 5.69 3.20
C LEU A 319 9.83 6.71 3.68
N PHE A 320 10.95 6.89 2.97
CA PHE A 320 12.10 7.66 3.45
C PHE A 320 12.35 8.99 2.71
N VAL A 321 11.40 9.41 1.86
CA VAL A 321 11.55 10.60 1.04
C VAL A 321 11.05 11.83 1.75
N GLY A 322 11.96 12.80 1.89
CA GLY A 322 11.61 14.17 2.26
C GLY A 322 11.94 14.58 3.70
N ARG A 323 12.48 13.70 4.55
CA ARG A 323 12.82 14.09 5.94
C ARG A 323 14.20 13.69 6.45
N HIS A 324 14.89 12.75 5.79
CA HIS A 324 16.24 12.34 6.18
C HIS A 324 17.17 12.25 4.97
N SER A 325 18.32 12.93 5.02
CA SER A 325 19.42 12.81 4.06
C SER A 325 20.10 11.46 4.21
N MET A 326 19.42 10.39 3.81
CA MET A 326 19.96 9.04 3.88
C MET A 326 21.03 8.87 2.80
N THR A 327 22.23 8.44 3.19
CA THR A 327 23.31 8.18 2.24
C THR A 327 22.92 7.05 1.29
N ALA A 328 23.48 7.04 0.08
CA ALA A 328 23.20 5.99 -0.92
C ALA A 328 23.42 4.56 -0.36
N GLY A 329 24.47 4.39 0.46
CA GLY A 329 24.74 3.13 1.16
C GLY A 329 23.68 2.75 2.19
N GLY A 330 23.19 3.71 2.99
CA GLY A 330 22.11 3.46 3.96
C GLY A 330 20.80 3.07 3.30
N ARG A 331 20.46 3.72 2.17
CA ARG A 331 19.28 3.38 1.36
C ARG A 331 19.38 1.97 0.78
N TYR A 332 20.52 1.62 0.20
CA TYR A 332 20.74 0.27 -0.33
C TYR A 332 20.61 -0.80 0.76
N ALA A 333 21.25 -0.57 1.92
CA ALA A 333 21.18 -1.49 3.05
C ALA A 333 19.73 -1.68 3.55
N LEU A 334 18.96 -0.60 3.64
CA LEU A 334 17.56 -0.65 4.06
C LEU A 334 16.68 -1.43 3.08
N VAL A 335 16.80 -1.16 1.77
CA VAL A 335 16.08 -1.91 0.71
C VAL A 335 16.38 -3.40 0.83
N GLN A 336 17.66 -3.76 1.00
CA GLN A 336 18.07 -5.15 1.08
C GLN A 336 17.58 -5.83 2.37
N LEU A 337 17.66 -5.15 3.51
CA LEU A 337 17.18 -5.67 4.79
C LEU A 337 15.68 -5.96 4.75
N THR A 338 14.86 -5.01 4.29
CA THR A 338 13.43 -5.24 4.25
C THR A 338 13.05 -6.27 3.18
N ARG A 339 13.78 -6.34 2.06
CA ARG A 339 13.61 -7.43 1.09
C ARG A 339 13.81 -8.80 1.74
N TYR A 340 14.86 -8.97 2.55
CA TYR A 340 15.07 -10.22 3.29
C TYR A 340 13.97 -10.51 4.30
N ILE A 341 13.47 -9.50 4.99
CA ILE A 341 12.35 -9.66 5.93
C ILE A 341 11.08 -10.13 5.21
N VAL A 342 10.72 -9.51 4.09
CA VAL A 342 9.55 -9.90 3.29
C VAL A 342 9.71 -11.35 2.79
N ILE A 343 10.88 -11.68 2.24
CA ILE A 343 11.18 -13.04 1.77
C ILE A 343 11.01 -14.04 2.91
N ALA A 344 11.54 -13.74 4.10
CA ALA A 344 11.42 -14.61 5.26
C ALA A 344 9.96 -14.79 5.71
N ILE A 345 9.17 -13.72 5.79
CA ILE A 345 7.75 -13.78 6.17
C ILE A 345 6.95 -14.57 5.13
N SER A 346 7.15 -14.30 3.85
CA SER A 346 6.47 -15.04 2.77
C SER A 346 6.87 -16.52 2.77
N PHE A 347 8.14 -16.84 3.00
CA PHE A 347 8.61 -18.22 3.14
C PHE A 347 7.92 -18.93 4.30
N ILE A 348 7.83 -18.30 5.47
CA ILE A 348 7.13 -18.86 6.64
C ILE A 348 5.64 -19.08 6.33
N ALA A 349 4.98 -18.13 5.67
CA ALA A 349 3.57 -18.24 5.29
C ALA A 349 3.34 -19.40 4.31
N ILE A 350 4.18 -19.54 3.29
CA ILE A 350 4.12 -20.65 2.32
C ILE A 350 4.42 -21.99 3.01
N ALA A 351 5.43 -22.03 3.88
CA ALA A 351 5.77 -23.24 4.63
C ALA A 351 4.60 -23.69 5.49
N ASN A 352 3.91 -22.77 6.18
CA ASN A 352 2.72 -23.08 6.99
C ASN A 352 1.58 -23.68 6.13
N GLU A 353 1.27 -23.09 4.98
CA GLU A 353 0.25 -23.66 4.07
C GLU A 353 0.62 -25.06 3.57
N LEU A 354 1.91 -25.33 3.36
CA LEU A 354 2.42 -26.63 2.89
C LEU A 354 2.69 -27.62 4.03
N GLY A 355 2.25 -27.35 5.26
CA GLY A 355 2.37 -28.28 6.39
C GLY A 355 3.67 -28.22 7.16
N GLY A 356 4.45 -27.17 6.99
CA GLY A 356 5.48 -26.82 7.94
C GLY A 356 4.81 -26.50 9.26
N SER A 357 5.04 -27.32 10.28
CA SER A 357 4.48 -27.03 11.59
C SER A 357 5.14 -25.76 12.14
N TRP A 358 4.32 -24.84 12.69
CA TRP A 358 4.84 -23.65 13.34
C TRP A 358 5.87 -24.02 14.43
N SER A 359 5.69 -25.16 15.10
CA SER A 359 6.64 -25.69 16.08
C SER A 359 8.03 -25.99 15.51
N GLN A 360 8.14 -26.50 14.28
CA GLN A 360 9.43 -26.76 13.63
C GLN A 360 10.08 -25.44 13.19
N VAL A 361 9.28 -24.51 12.65
CA VAL A 361 9.76 -23.18 12.25
C VAL A 361 10.24 -22.38 13.47
N GLN A 362 9.58 -22.52 14.62
CA GLN A 362 9.97 -21.86 15.87
C GLN A 362 11.41 -22.21 16.28
N TRP A 363 11.81 -23.49 16.21
CA TRP A 363 13.18 -23.89 16.54
C TRP A 363 14.21 -23.29 15.59
N LEU A 364 13.90 -23.26 14.28
CA LEU A 364 14.77 -22.62 13.28
C LEU A 364 14.91 -21.11 13.55
N VAL A 365 13.79 -20.42 13.78
CA VAL A 365 13.76 -18.98 14.07
C VAL A 365 14.51 -18.69 15.39
N ALA A 366 14.33 -19.52 16.42
CA ALA A 366 15.03 -19.37 17.69
C ALA A 366 16.54 -19.53 17.52
N ALA A 367 17.01 -20.59 16.85
CA ALA A 367 18.43 -20.81 16.59
C ALA A 367 19.07 -19.69 15.75
N LEU A 368 18.38 -19.24 14.69
CA LEU A 368 18.82 -18.11 13.88
C LEU A 368 18.89 -16.81 14.67
N SER A 369 17.88 -16.55 15.53
CA SER A 369 17.83 -15.35 16.36
C SER A 369 18.97 -15.32 17.38
N VAL A 370 19.27 -16.46 18.01
CA VAL A 370 20.41 -16.59 18.93
C VAL A 370 21.74 -16.38 18.18
N GLY A 371 21.91 -17.02 17.02
CA GLY A 371 23.12 -16.85 16.20
C GLY A 371 23.33 -15.40 15.74
N LEU A 372 22.26 -14.74 15.30
CA LEU A 372 22.28 -13.30 14.96
C LEU A 372 22.60 -12.44 16.17
N GLY A 373 22.04 -12.76 17.35
CA GLY A 373 22.32 -12.05 18.60
C GLY A 373 23.81 -12.09 18.97
N PHE A 374 24.44 -13.26 18.88
CA PHE A 374 25.89 -13.39 19.08
C PHE A 374 26.70 -12.62 18.02
N GLY A 375 26.29 -12.67 16.74
CA GLY A 375 26.97 -11.94 15.66
C GLY A 375 26.86 -10.41 15.79
N LEU A 376 25.75 -9.90 16.34
CA LEU A 376 25.49 -8.47 16.54
C LEU A 376 25.92 -7.94 17.91
N GLN A 377 26.43 -8.81 18.80
CA GLN A 377 26.73 -8.48 20.18
C GLN A 377 27.63 -7.24 20.32
N GLU A 378 28.69 -7.16 19.53
CA GLU A 378 29.65 -6.06 19.61
C GLU A 378 29.08 -4.73 19.07
N ILE A 379 28.23 -4.79 18.03
CA ILE A 379 27.52 -3.61 17.52
C ILE A 379 26.57 -3.09 18.58
N PHE A 380 25.84 -3.99 19.23
CA PHE A 380 24.88 -3.64 20.27
C PHE A 380 25.56 -3.04 21.51
N ALA A 381 26.68 -3.63 21.96
CA ALA A 381 27.48 -3.10 23.05
C ALA A 381 27.93 -1.67 22.78
N ASN A 382 28.48 -1.40 21.59
CA ASN A 382 28.89 -0.05 21.18
C ASN A 382 27.72 0.93 21.11
N MET A 383 26.54 0.49 20.64
CA MET A 383 25.35 1.32 20.59
C MET A 383 24.86 1.72 21.99
N VAL A 384 24.75 0.76 22.90
CA VAL A 384 24.33 0.98 24.28
C VAL A 384 25.33 1.88 25.00
N SER A 385 26.63 1.63 24.86
CA SER A 385 27.67 2.50 25.41
C SER A 385 27.57 3.92 24.86
N GLY A 386 27.28 4.09 23.56
CA GLY A 386 27.06 5.41 22.96
C GLY A 386 25.89 6.17 23.60
N ILE A 387 24.77 5.48 23.87
CA ILE A 387 23.62 6.06 24.56
C ILE A 387 24.00 6.48 26.00
N ILE A 388 24.71 5.62 26.73
CA ILE A 388 25.20 5.91 28.09
C ILE A 388 26.08 7.16 28.09
N LEU A 389 27.04 7.26 27.16
CA LEU A 389 27.90 8.44 27.03
C LEU A 389 27.11 9.74 26.81
N LEU A 390 26.03 9.69 26.03
CA LEU A 390 25.18 10.87 25.76
C LEU A 390 24.34 11.29 26.98
N PHE A 391 23.85 10.32 27.76
CA PHE A 391 23.02 10.57 28.94
C PHE A 391 23.83 10.97 30.17
N GLU A 392 24.85 10.18 30.53
CA GLU A 392 25.67 10.40 31.72
C GLU A 392 26.76 11.46 31.50
N ARG A 393 27.12 11.72 30.24
CA ARG A 393 28.12 12.72 29.82
C ARG A 393 29.45 12.65 30.60
N PRO A 394 30.11 11.48 30.73
CA PRO A 394 31.46 11.39 31.32
C PRO A 394 32.53 12.06 30.46
N ILE A 395 32.24 12.26 29.17
CA ILE A 395 33.00 13.07 28.21
C ILE A 395 32.04 13.94 27.41
N ARG A 396 32.50 15.12 27.01
CA ARG A 396 31.77 16.08 26.17
C ARG A 396 32.55 16.34 24.90
N VAL A 397 31.83 16.76 23.85
CA VAL A 397 32.49 17.26 22.64
C VAL A 397 33.30 18.50 23.02
N GLY A 398 34.59 18.46 22.75
CA GLY A 398 35.56 19.48 23.13
C GLY A 398 36.45 19.12 24.32
N ASP A 399 36.17 18.04 25.06
CA ASP A 399 37.01 17.61 26.17
C ASP A 399 38.33 17.02 25.68
N THR A 400 39.40 17.23 26.47
CA THR A 400 40.68 16.54 26.27
C THR A 400 40.68 15.26 27.11
N VAL A 401 40.83 14.12 26.44
CA VAL A 401 40.71 12.81 27.07
C VAL A 401 41.88 11.91 26.70
N THR A 402 42.18 10.96 27.59
CA THR A 402 43.11 9.86 27.34
C THR A 402 42.41 8.54 27.64
N ILE A 403 42.39 7.64 26.66
CA ILE A 403 41.80 6.28 26.75
C ILE A 403 42.83 5.28 26.19
N GLY A 404 43.36 4.41 27.05
CA GLY A 404 44.51 3.56 26.69
C GLY A 404 45.70 4.40 26.21
N ASP A 405 46.19 4.11 25.00
CA ASP A 405 47.30 4.81 24.34
C ASP A 405 46.85 6.00 23.47
N VAL A 406 45.54 6.27 23.39
CA VAL A 406 44.99 7.36 22.58
C VAL A 406 44.73 8.58 23.45
N SER A 407 45.34 9.71 23.10
CA SER A 407 45.09 11.01 23.73
C SER A 407 44.71 12.05 22.69
N GLY A 408 43.81 12.95 23.05
CA GLY A 408 43.41 14.03 22.15
C GLY A 408 42.08 14.67 22.55
N LYS A 409 41.54 15.48 21.65
CA LYS A 409 40.30 16.22 21.86
C LYS A 409 39.10 15.48 21.24
N VAL A 410 38.02 15.34 21.99
CA VAL A 410 36.77 14.73 21.50
C VAL A 410 36.11 15.65 20.46
N CYS A 411 36.02 15.19 19.21
CA CYS A 411 35.44 15.98 18.11
C CYS A 411 33.97 15.68 17.86
N ARG A 412 33.59 14.40 17.89
CA ARG A 412 32.20 13.99 17.66
C ARG A 412 31.89 12.66 18.31
N ILE A 413 30.78 12.60 19.03
CA ILE A 413 30.22 11.36 19.58
C ILE A 413 29.13 10.87 18.63
N GLN A 414 29.27 9.66 18.09
CA GLN A 414 28.25 9.01 17.25
C GLN A 414 27.67 7.79 17.98
N MET A 415 26.65 7.16 17.40
CA MET A 415 25.97 6.00 18.01
C MET A 415 26.92 4.84 18.35
N ARG A 416 27.93 4.54 17.51
CA ARG A 416 28.81 3.36 17.69
C ARG A 416 30.25 3.68 18.05
N ALA A 417 30.70 4.89 17.77
CA ALA A 417 32.08 5.29 17.96
C ALA A 417 32.17 6.79 18.23
N THR A 418 33.25 7.19 18.90
CA THR A 418 33.59 8.57 19.18
C THR A 418 34.89 8.90 18.44
N THR A 419 34.89 10.03 17.74
CA THR A 419 36.07 10.53 17.01
C THR A 419 36.87 11.45 17.92
N ILE A 420 38.13 11.11 18.15
CA ILE A 420 39.12 11.91 18.87
C ILE A 420 40.12 12.45 17.85
N THR A 421 40.48 13.73 17.96
CA THR A 421 41.57 14.30 17.16
C THR A 421 42.80 14.44 18.04
N ASP A 422 43.88 13.78 17.63
CA ASP A 422 45.19 13.85 18.29
C ASP A 422 45.89 15.21 18.01
N TRP A 423 46.98 15.49 18.72
CA TRP A 423 47.78 16.70 18.57
C TRP A 423 48.34 16.88 17.14
N ASP A 424 48.54 15.77 16.43
CA ASP A 424 48.92 15.71 15.01
C ASP A 424 47.76 15.94 14.02
N GLN A 425 46.56 16.29 14.50
CA GLN A 425 45.32 16.39 13.72
C GLN A 425 44.87 15.09 13.03
N LYS A 426 45.29 13.93 13.54
CA LYS A 426 44.78 12.63 13.08
C LYS A 426 43.42 12.36 13.73
N GLU A 427 42.42 11.97 12.94
CA GLU A 427 41.11 11.51 13.46
C GLU A 427 41.18 10.02 13.83
N LEU A 428 41.09 9.72 15.12
CA LEU A 428 40.99 8.36 15.65
C LEU A 428 39.52 8.03 15.96
N VAL A 429 39.04 6.92 15.40
CA VAL A 429 37.68 6.42 15.62
C VAL A 429 37.72 5.34 16.68
N VAL A 430 37.28 5.67 17.90
CA VAL A 430 37.31 4.75 19.05
C VAL A 430 35.92 4.17 19.29
N PRO A 431 35.75 2.84 19.41
CA PRO A 431 34.47 2.23 19.73
C PRO A 431 33.92 2.75 21.07
N ASN A 432 32.61 3.01 21.14
CA ASN A 432 32.02 3.60 22.35
C ASN A 432 32.13 2.68 23.58
N LYS A 433 32.16 1.36 23.38
CA LYS A 433 32.32 0.37 24.46
C LYS A 433 33.60 0.63 25.27
N THR A 434 34.69 0.98 24.60
CA THR A 434 36.00 1.27 25.21
C THR A 434 35.91 2.33 26.29
N PHE A 435 35.13 3.40 26.09
CA PHE A 435 34.99 4.49 27.06
C PHE A 435 34.25 4.11 28.35
N ILE A 436 33.49 3.01 28.32
CA ILE A 436 32.74 2.52 29.47
C ILE A 436 33.49 1.39 30.17
N THR A 437 34.18 0.53 29.42
CA THR A 437 34.84 -0.66 29.97
C THR A 437 36.29 -0.43 30.38
N GLU A 438 36.98 0.53 29.76
CA GLU A 438 38.39 0.80 30.01
C GLU A 438 38.60 2.06 30.87
N LYS A 439 39.83 2.22 31.38
CA LYS A 439 40.20 3.38 32.19
C LYS A 439 40.28 4.63 31.32
N LEU A 440 39.38 5.57 31.57
CA LEU A 440 39.31 6.89 30.95
C LEU A 440 39.87 7.97 31.88
N VAL A 441 40.71 8.85 31.36
CA VAL A 441 41.11 10.09 32.03
C VAL A 441 40.54 11.26 31.25
N ASN A 442 39.66 12.05 31.88
CA ASN A 442 39.15 13.30 31.32
C ASN A 442 39.84 14.47 32.02
N TRP A 443 40.66 15.20 31.27
CA TRP A 443 41.50 16.28 31.79
C TRP A 443 40.73 17.60 31.99
N THR A 444 39.54 17.72 31.39
CA THR A 444 38.76 18.96 31.34
C THR A 444 37.35 18.81 31.93
N LEU A 445 37.09 17.73 32.68
CA LEU A 445 35.75 17.40 33.17
C LEU A 445 35.17 18.44 34.14
N THR A 446 35.99 18.87 35.13
CA THR A 446 35.57 19.78 36.20
C THR A 446 36.19 21.16 36.06
N ASP A 447 37.44 21.24 35.61
CA ASP A 447 38.18 22.48 35.42
C ASP A 447 38.76 22.49 34.00
N THR A 448 38.66 23.62 33.30
CA THR A 448 39.09 23.75 31.90
C THR A 448 40.60 24.06 31.82
N ILE A 449 41.26 24.37 32.94
CA ILE A 449 42.68 24.72 32.98
C ILE A 449 43.52 23.46 33.20
N THR A 450 44.11 22.95 32.13
CA THR A 450 45.08 21.85 32.19
C THR A 450 46.47 22.41 32.49
N ARG A 451 47.06 22.05 33.64
CA ARG A 451 48.42 22.47 34.00
C ARG A 451 49.43 21.64 33.21
N MET A 452 50.12 22.25 32.25
CA MET A 452 51.28 21.63 31.60
C MET A 452 52.44 21.60 32.61
N VAL A 453 52.99 20.41 32.88
CA VAL A 453 54.19 20.20 33.71
C VAL A 453 55.33 19.82 32.80
#